data_AF-A0A3N9NB10-F1
#
_entry.id   AF-A0A3N9NB10-F1
#
_cell.length_a   1.000
_cell.length_b   1.000
_cell.length_c   1.000
_cell.angle_alpha   90.00
_cell.angle_beta   90.00
_cell.angle_gamma   90.00
#
_symmetry.space_group_name_H-M   'P 1'
#
loop_
_entity.id
_entity.type
_entity.pdbx_description
1 polymer ?
#
loop_
_entity_poly.entity_id
_entity_poly.type
_entity_poly.pdbx_seq_one_letter_code
_entity_poly.pdbx_strand_id
1 'polypeptide(L)'
;MKQWKYFAELIFILFLISLIGFFCQSDQKKIVFEKERIMYQEKIQSAVDRLDMKVAELRAIAEEQPEDNQQLLTVATELELLGERLNQKLGELNNVSVGDWEETRSEIDQMMIEMEERLRQAEQLRQQIRSG
;
A
#
# COMPACT_ATOMS: atom_id res chain seq x y z
N MET A 1 -46.65 -41.21 -0.27
CA MET A 1 -46.60 -39.79 0.15
C MET A 1 -45.55 -39.47 1.23
N LYS A 2 -45.28 -40.33 2.23
CA LYS A 2 -44.30 -40.02 3.30
C LYS A 2 -42.84 -39.92 2.83
N GLN A 3 -42.39 -40.76 1.89
CA GLN A 3 -41.00 -40.74 1.40
C GLN A 3 -40.62 -39.45 0.66
N TRP A 4 -41.56 -38.82 -0.05
CA TRP A 4 -41.32 -37.55 -0.74
C TRP A 4 -41.10 -36.37 0.22
N LYS A 5 -41.71 -36.39 1.41
CA LYS A 5 -41.48 -35.38 2.46
C LYS A 5 -40.05 -35.41 2.98
N TYR A 6 -39.54 -36.60 3.31
CA TYR A 6 -38.16 -36.75 3.79
C TYR A 6 -37.13 -36.33 2.74
N PHE A 7 -37.39 -36.62 1.46
CA PHE A 7 -36.50 -36.20 0.37
C PHE A 7 -36.47 -34.67 0.20
N ALA A 8 -37.62 -34.00 0.29
CA ALA A 8 -37.71 -32.55 0.24
C ALA A 8 -37.05 -31.87 1.46
N GLU A 9 -37.22 -32.43 2.66
CA GLU A 9 -36.55 -31.95 3.88
C GLU A 9 -35.03 -32.08 3.79
N LEU A 10 -34.52 -33.18 3.23
CA LEU A 10 -33.08 -33.40 3.06
C LEU A 10 -32.45 -32.40 2.07
N ILE A 11 -33.13 -32.12 0.96
CA ILE A 11 -32.70 -31.08 -0.01
C ILE A 11 -32.69 -29.71 0.65
N PHE A 12 -33.73 -29.39 1.43
CA PHE A 12 -33.82 -28.10 2.12
C PHE A 12 -32.69 -27.91 3.14
N ILE A 13 -32.35 -28.96 3.90
CA ILE A 13 -31.23 -28.94 4.85
C ILE A 13 -29.90 -28.74 4.11
N LEU A 14 -29.66 -29.48 3.02
CA LEU A 14 -28.44 -29.31 2.22
C LEU A 14 -28.33 -27.92 1.59
N PHE A 15 -29.45 -27.34 1.14
CA PHE A 15 -29.51 -25.98 0.64
C PHE A 15 -29.17 -24.96 1.73
N LEU A 16 -29.72 -25.12 2.94
CA LEU A 16 -29.39 -24.26 4.09
C LEU A 16 -27.91 -24.35 4.48
N ILE A 17 -27.32 -25.55 4.49
CA ILE A 17 -25.89 -25.74 4.76
C ILE A 17 -25.03 -25.05 3.69
N SER A 18 -25.42 -25.18 2.41
CA SER A 18 -24.75 -24.50 1.30
C SER A 18 -24.85 -22.97 1.42
N LEU A 19 -26.01 -22.45 1.80
CA LEU A 19 -26.21 -21.03 2.07
C LEU A 19 -25.29 -20.54 3.20
N ILE A 20 -25.27 -21.24 4.33
CA ILE A 20 -24.43 -20.90 5.49
C ILE A 20 -22.94 -20.93 5.10
N GLY A 21 -22.50 -21.92 4.32
CA GLY A 21 -21.14 -22.00 3.80
C GLY A 21 -20.77 -20.80 2.91
N PHE A 22 -21.70 -20.34 2.07
CA PHE A 22 -21.51 -19.16 1.23
C PHE A 22 -21.38 -17.88 2.04
N PHE A 23 -22.25 -17.67 3.05
CA PHE A 23 -22.16 -16.51 3.94
C PHE A 23 -20.85 -16.50 4.74
N CYS A 24 -20.42 -17.65 5.25
CA CYS A 24 -19.18 -17.77 6.03
C CYS A 24 -17.92 -17.44 5.22
N GLN A 25 -17.84 -17.87 3.95
CA GLN A 25 -16.72 -17.49 3.05
C GLN A 25 -16.68 -16.00 2.73
N SER A 26 -17.84 -15.35 2.61
CA SER A 26 -17.92 -13.92 2.29
C SER A 26 -17.41 -13.05 3.45
N ASP A 27 -17.72 -13.43 4.69
CA ASP A 27 -17.26 -12.71 5.89
C ASP A 27 -15.75 -12.90 6.09
N GLN A 28 -15.22 -14.10 5.85
CA GLN A 28 -13.79 -14.36 5.95
C GLN A 28 -12.96 -13.51 4.96
N LYS A 29 -13.44 -13.36 3.72
CA LYS A 29 -12.78 -12.51 2.70
C LYS A 29 -12.76 -11.04 3.12
N LYS A 30 -13.86 -10.51 3.66
CA LYS A 30 -13.92 -9.14 4.16
C LYS A 30 -12.97 -8.90 5.32
N ILE A 31 -12.86 -9.85 6.26
CA ILE A 31 -11.94 -9.73 7.40
C ILE A 31 -10.48 -9.71 6.96
N VAL A 32 -10.10 -10.58 6.01
CA VAL A 32 -8.72 -10.59 5.48
C VAL A 32 -8.42 -9.28 4.76
N PHE A 33 -9.33 -8.81 3.90
CA PHE A 33 -9.22 -7.52 3.22
C PHE A 33 -8.99 -6.37 4.20
N GLU A 34 -9.81 -6.27 5.26
CA GLU A 34 -9.71 -5.17 6.22
C GLU A 34 -8.36 -5.18 6.95
N LYS A 35 -7.85 -6.36 7.31
CA LYS A 35 -6.53 -6.52 7.93
C LYS A 35 -5.41 -6.11 6.99
N GLU A 36 -5.45 -6.56 5.74
CA GLU A 36 -4.45 -6.18 4.74
C GLU A 36 -4.47 -4.68 4.48
N ARG A 37 -5.67 -4.09 4.39
CA ARG A 37 -5.83 -2.64 4.20
C ARG A 37 -5.18 -1.84 5.32
N ILE A 38 -5.44 -2.20 6.59
CA ILE A 38 -4.81 -1.54 7.75
C ILE A 38 -3.29 -1.67 7.70
N MET A 39 -2.77 -2.86 7.39
CA MET A 39 -1.33 -3.07 7.25
C MET A 39 -0.72 -2.20 6.15
N TYR A 40 -1.40 -2.04 5.01
CA TYR A 40 -0.94 -1.13 3.95
C TYR A 40 -1.05 0.34 4.34
N GLN A 41 -2.04 0.75 5.14
CA GLN A 41 -2.11 2.10 5.70
C GLN A 41 -0.89 2.40 6.58
N GLU A 42 -0.53 1.47 7.47
CA GLU A 42 0.67 1.58 8.31
C GLU A 42 1.96 1.59 7.47
N LYS A 43 2.03 0.73 6.44
CA LYS A 43 3.17 0.68 5.51
C LYS A 43 3.35 2.01 4.78
N ILE A 44 2.27 2.60 4.29
CA ILE A 44 2.29 3.91 3.62
C ILE A 44 2.74 4.99 4.60
N GLN A 45 2.16 5.05 5.80
CA GLN A 45 2.54 6.06 6.79
C GLN A 45 4.05 6.00 7.10
N SER A 46 4.58 4.80 7.35
CA SER A 46 6.00 4.60 7.59
C SER A 46 6.88 4.99 6.39
N ALA A 47 6.42 4.72 5.18
CA ALA A 47 7.11 5.12 3.95
C ALA A 47 7.15 6.65 3.78
N VAL A 48 6.03 7.33 4.03
CA VAL A 48 5.93 8.80 3.99
C VAL A 48 6.85 9.42 5.04
N ASP A 49 6.83 8.96 6.28
CA ASP A 49 7.71 9.48 7.34
C ASP A 49 9.20 9.32 6.96
N ARG A 50 9.55 8.19 6.33
CA ARG A 50 10.91 7.93 5.82
C ARG A 50 11.29 8.85 4.67
N LEU A 51 10.35 9.12 3.76
CA LEU A 51 10.53 10.07 2.66
C LEU A 51 10.77 11.48 3.18
N ASP A 52 9.92 11.96 4.08
CA ASP A 52 10.02 13.31 4.68
C ASP A 52 11.38 13.50 5.37
N MET A 53 11.81 12.51 6.16
CA MET A 53 13.12 12.54 6.79
C MET A 53 14.26 12.59 5.77
N LYS A 54 14.18 11.82 4.68
CA LYS A 54 15.22 11.82 3.65
C LYS A 54 15.22 13.12 2.85
N VAL A 55 14.06 13.66 2.49
CA VAL A 55 13.94 14.95 1.79
C VAL A 55 14.55 16.06 2.64
N ALA A 56 14.26 16.10 3.94
CA ALA A 56 14.87 17.05 4.86
C ALA A 56 16.39 16.90 4.93
N GLU A 57 16.92 15.67 5.02
CA GLU A 57 18.36 15.40 4.99
C GLU A 57 19.01 15.91 3.69
N LEU A 58 18.41 15.61 2.53
CA LEU A 58 18.95 16.01 1.23
C LEU A 58 18.94 17.54 1.04
N ARG A 59 17.87 18.22 1.48
CA ARG A 59 17.78 19.68 1.42
C ARG A 59 18.80 20.34 2.32
N ALA A 60 19.01 19.83 3.54
CA ALA A 60 20.03 20.33 4.45
C ALA A 60 21.44 20.22 3.83
N ILE A 61 21.77 19.08 3.21
CA ILE A 61 23.04 18.90 2.50
C ILE A 61 23.17 19.89 1.33
N ALA A 62 22.09 20.08 0.57
CA ALA A 62 22.06 21.01 -0.56
C ALA A 62 22.28 22.48 -0.12
N GLU A 63 21.73 22.87 1.03
CA GLU A 63 21.93 24.21 1.59
C GLU A 63 23.37 24.44 2.10
N GLU A 64 24.01 23.41 2.67
CA GLU A 64 25.41 23.49 3.12
C GLU A 64 26.42 23.57 1.97
N GLN A 65 26.10 22.99 0.81
CA GLN A 65 27.00 22.92 -0.35
C GLN A 65 26.26 23.24 -1.67
N PRO A 66 25.98 24.52 -1.94
CA PRO A 66 25.07 24.91 -3.03
C PRO A 66 25.65 24.70 -4.45
N GLU A 67 26.98 24.63 -4.62
CA GLU A 67 27.61 24.70 -5.95
C GLU A 67 27.52 23.39 -6.77
N ASP A 68 27.26 22.23 -6.15
CA ASP A 68 27.21 20.92 -6.85
C ASP A 68 25.94 20.08 -6.57
N ASN A 69 24.95 20.62 -5.85
CA ASN A 69 23.86 19.83 -5.29
C ASN A 69 22.53 19.87 -6.06
N GLN A 70 22.53 20.33 -7.30
CA GLN A 70 21.31 20.42 -8.12
C GLN A 70 20.67 19.03 -8.35
N GLN A 71 21.48 17.98 -8.51
CA GLN A 71 20.96 16.61 -8.63
C GLN A 71 20.32 16.11 -7.33
N LEU A 72 20.88 16.46 -6.16
CA LEU A 72 20.28 16.13 -4.87
C LEU A 72 18.92 16.80 -4.68
N LEU A 73 18.79 18.07 -5.08
CA LEU A 73 17.52 18.81 -5.02
C LEU A 73 16.46 18.20 -5.95
N THR A 74 16.86 17.76 -7.15
CA THR A 74 15.95 17.03 -8.04
C THR A 74 15.44 15.74 -7.39
N VAL A 75 16.33 14.91 -6.84
CA VAL A 75 15.94 13.66 -6.17
C VAL A 75 15.08 13.95 -4.93
N ALA A 76 15.39 15.00 -4.16
CA ALA A 76 14.57 15.41 -3.02
C ALA A 76 13.14 15.80 -3.46
N THR A 77 13.00 16.50 -4.58
CA THR A 77 11.69 16.88 -5.14
C THR A 77 10.93 15.65 -5.65
N GLU A 78 11.60 14.71 -6.31
CA GLU A 78 10.97 13.45 -6.74
C GLU A 78 10.49 12.61 -5.55
N LEU A 79 11.28 12.54 -4.47
CA LEU A 79 10.91 11.86 -3.23
C LEU A 79 9.70 12.52 -2.54
N GLU A 80 9.64 13.85 -2.52
CA GLU A 80 8.50 14.61 -1.98
C GLU A 80 7.22 14.35 -2.78
N LEU A 81 7.29 14.39 -4.12
CA LEU A 81 6.15 14.06 -5.00
C LEU A 81 5.67 12.61 -4.79
N LEU A 82 6.59 11.69 -4.53
CA LEU A 82 6.23 10.31 -4.20
C LEU A 82 5.52 10.21 -2.85
N GLY A 83 5.97 10.97 -1.86
CA GLY A 83 5.32 11.08 -0.55
C GLY A 83 3.90 11.64 -0.67
N GLU A 84 3.69 12.66 -1.49
CA GLU A 84 2.36 13.21 -1.78
C GLU A 84 1.43 12.18 -2.43
N ARG A 85 1.93 11.45 -3.45
CA ARG A 85 1.17 10.37 -4.11
C ARG A 85 0.79 9.25 -3.14
N LEU A 86 1.72 8.85 -2.27
CA LEU A 86 1.47 7.86 -1.22
C LEU A 86 0.44 8.35 -0.21
N ASN A 87 0.52 9.60 0.23
CA ASN A 87 -0.49 10.23 1.12
C ASN A 87 -1.87 10.33 0.46
N GLN A 88 -1.94 10.67 -0.83
CA GLN A 88 -3.19 10.66 -1.56
C GLN A 88 -3.82 9.26 -1.53
N LYS A 89 -3.01 8.23 -1.81
CA LYS A 89 -3.45 6.83 -1.79
C LYS A 89 -3.88 6.38 -0.40
N LEU A 90 -3.18 6.83 0.65
CA LEU A 90 -3.60 6.61 2.04
C LEU A 90 -5.01 7.15 2.32
N GLY A 91 -5.33 8.35 1.81
CA GLY A 91 -6.66 8.95 1.92
C GLY A 91 -7.74 8.19 1.13
N GLU A 92 -7.37 7.61 0.00
CA GLU A 92 -8.26 6.81 -0.85
C GLU A 92 -8.55 5.42 -0.24
N LEU A 93 -7.60 4.84 0.51
CA LEU A 93 -7.67 3.46 1.01
C LEU A 93 -8.97 3.14 1.77
N ASN A 94 -9.48 4.07 2.58
CA ASN A 94 -10.71 3.84 3.35
C ASN A 94 -11.95 3.58 2.48
N ASN A 95 -11.93 4.01 1.21
CA ASN A 95 -13.05 3.89 0.28
C ASN A 95 -12.86 2.76 -0.74
N VAL A 96 -11.74 2.04 -0.69
CA VAL A 96 -11.43 0.96 -1.63
C VAL A 96 -12.34 -0.23 -1.38
N SER A 97 -12.92 -0.76 -2.45
CA SER A 97 -13.75 -1.95 -2.38
C SER A 97 -12.89 -3.22 -2.34
N VAL A 98 -13.46 -4.33 -1.85
CA VAL A 98 -12.79 -5.64 -1.89
C VAL A 98 -12.44 -6.07 -3.33
N GLY A 99 -13.24 -5.63 -4.32
CA GLY A 99 -13.01 -5.96 -5.73
C GLY A 99 -11.82 -5.22 -6.34
N ASP A 100 -11.59 -3.98 -5.91
CA ASP A 100 -10.53 -3.11 -6.43
C ASP A 100 -9.23 -3.19 -5.60
N TRP A 101 -9.24 -4.02 -4.55
CA TRP A 101 -8.14 -4.13 -3.60
C TRP A 101 -6.84 -4.58 -4.26
N GLU A 102 -6.91 -5.58 -5.13
CA GLU A 102 -5.73 -6.17 -5.76
C GLU A 102 -4.99 -5.16 -6.64
N GLU A 103 -5.74 -4.38 -7.41
CA GLU A 103 -5.21 -3.31 -8.26
C GLU A 103 -4.60 -2.20 -7.40
N THR A 104 -5.34 -1.72 -6.40
CA THR A 104 -4.86 -0.69 -5.47
C THR A 104 -3.58 -1.12 -4.75
N ARG A 105 -3.53 -2.38 -4.30
CA ARG A 105 -2.36 -2.97 -3.64
C ARG A 105 -1.15 -2.97 -4.57
N SER A 106 -1.35 -3.37 -5.83
CA SER A 106 -0.29 -3.39 -6.84
C SER A 106 0.26 -1.99 -7.11
N GLU A 107 -0.61 -0.99 -7.22
CA GLU A 107 -0.17 0.41 -7.35
C GLU A 107 0.67 0.88 -6.18
N ILE A 108 0.26 0.53 -4.94
CA ILE A 108 1.03 0.88 -3.74
C ILE A 108 2.39 0.20 -3.75
N ASP A 109 2.46 -1.09 -4.06
CA ASP A 109 3.73 -1.81 -4.11
C ASP A 109 4.67 -1.27 -5.20
N GLN A 110 4.14 -0.83 -6.35
CA GLN A 110 4.94 -0.15 -7.37
C GLN A 110 5.51 1.18 -6.88
N MET A 111 4.72 2.00 -6.19
CA MET A 111 5.22 3.24 -5.59
C MET A 111 6.27 2.97 -4.51
N MET A 112 6.14 1.89 -3.74
CA MET A 112 7.14 1.49 -2.74
C MET A 112 8.47 1.07 -3.39
N ILE A 113 8.42 0.38 -4.54
CA ILE A 113 9.61 0.05 -5.31
C ILE A 113 10.27 1.33 -5.85
N GLU A 114 9.48 2.22 -6.45
CA GLU A 114 9.95 3.53 -6.92
C GLU A 114 10.63 4.31 -5.77
N MET A 115 10.05 4.28 -4.57
CA MET A 115 10.63 4.89 -3.36
C MET A 115 12.02 4.34 -3.07
N GLU A 116 12.17 3.02 -2.99
CA GLU A 116 13.45 2.39 -2.65
C GLU A 116 14.53 2.70 -3.68
N GLU A 117 14.18 2.74 -4.96
CA GLU A 117 15.10 3.10 -6.03
C GLU A 117 15.60 4.54 -5.89
N ARG A 118 14.70 5.49 -5.63
CA ARG A 118 15.05 6.90 -5.43
C ARG A 118 15.83 7.14 -4.16
N LEU A 119 15.51 6.45 -3.06
CA LEU A 119 16.29 6.49 -1.82
C LEU A 119 17.72 5.97 -2.03
N ARG A 120 17.88 4.92 -2.85
CA ARG A 120 19.21 4.40 -3.21
C ARG A 120 19.99 5.39 -4.07
N GLN A 121 19.34 6.02 -5.05
CA GLN A 121 19.94 7.07 -5.87
C GLN A 121 20.42 8.25 -5.01
N ALA A 122 19.58 8.71 -4.08
CA ALA A 122 19.93 9.76 -3.12
C ALA A 122 21.18 9.41 -2.31
N GLU A 123 21.27 8.17 -1.81
CA GLU A 123 22.42 7.72 -1.02
C GLU A 123 23.70 7.65 -1.87
N GLN A 124 23.61 7.22 -3.13
CA GLN A 124 24.74 7.22 -4.05
C GLN A 124 25.27 8.62 -4.34
N LEU A 125 24.36 9.58 -4.62
CA LEU A 125 24.72 10.98 -4.84
C LEU A 125 25.40 11.58 -3.61
N ARG A 126 24.84 11.33 -2.43
CA ARG A 126 25.44 11.77 -1.16
C ARG A 126 26.85 11.22 -0.97
N GLN A 127 27.09 9.95 -1.27
CA GLN A 127 28.41 9.34 -1.15
C GLN A 127 29.42 9.98 -2.12
N GLN A 128 28.99 10.29 -3.34
CA GLN A 128 29.82 10.98 -4.33
C GLN A 128 30.25 12.37 -3.82
N ILE A 129 29.30 13.16 -3.30
CA ILE A 129 29.56 14.49 -2.74
C ILE A 129 30.52 14.43 -1.55
N ARG A 130 30.40 13.42 -0.69
CA ARG A 130 31.33 13.25 0.46
C ARG A 130 32.76 12.86 0.04
N SER A 131 32.91 12.26 -1.15
CA SER A 131 34.19 11.74 -1.64
C SER A 131 34.94 12.66 -2.60
N GLY A 132 34.27 13.69 -3.13
CA GLY A 132 34.86 14.75 -3.95
C GLY A 132 35.42 15.86 -3.07
#